data_AF-A0A3N5EPW7-F1
#
_entry.id   AF-A0A3N5EPW7-F1
#
_cell.length_a   1.000
_cell.length_b   1.000
_cell.length_c   1.000
_cell.angle_alpha   90.00
_cell.angle_beta   90.00
_cell.angle_gamma   90.00
#
_symmetry.space_group_name_H-M   'P 1'
#
loop_
_entity.id
_entity.type
_entity.pdbx_description
1 polymer ?
#
loop_
_entity_poly.entity_id
_entity_poly.type
_entity_poly.pdbx_seq_one_letter_code
_entity_poly.pdbx_strand_id
1 'polypeptide(L)'
;MKKLAWISFLVLAAGAAPQELKKWQKGKGWGWVWGPQDEDGSLNELTDASRLAALRIAKTGKVYDLGILYDRTSYKWPGHSPGEIMSFRTPEGVKRQGDIPGVIQDNSSRTAWHSCALFMNDNVATQIDGLGHATEGEDDHWYNGFKEKDWGGNWGSRKCDASTIPPIITRGVLIDVAGWKGVDALPSFYMITPMDLEAALKAQGTELKPGDVVLIRTGTLRHWGEAGGDHAV
;
A
#
# COMPACT_ATOMS: atom_id res chain seq x y z
N MET A 1 -28.09 50.41 -30.59
CA MET A 1 -27.25 49.22 -30.86
C MET A 1 -26.00 49.28 -29.99
N LYS A 2 -25.97 48.53 -28.87
CA LYS A 2 -24.84 48.52 -27.92
C LYS A 2 -23.87 47.41 -28.35
N LYS A 3 -22.59 47.76 -28.58
CA LYS A 3 -21.52 46.81 -28.93
C LYS A 3 -21.10 46.03 -27.67
N LEU A 4 -21.20 44.71 -27.70
CA LEU A 4 -20.66 43.81 -26.68
C LEU A 4 -19.17 43.59 -26.98
N ALA A 5 -18.29 44.00 -26.06
CA ALA A 5 -16.88 43.66 -26.10
C ALA A 5 -16.69 42.26 -25.48
N TRP A 6 -16.14 41.33 -26.25
CA TRP A 6 -15.74 40.01 -25.77
C TRP A 6 -14.33 40.11 -25.18
N ILE A 7 -14.21 40.03 -23.86
CA ILE A 7 -12.91 39.89 -23.17
C ILE A 7 -12.61 38.39 -23.12
N SER A 8 -11.64 37.95 -23.92
CA SER A 8 -11.08 36.60 -23.81
C SER A 8 -10.11 36.57 -22.64
N PHE A 9 -10.44 35.84 -21.57
CA PHE A 9 -9.47 35.50 -20.53
C PHE A 9 -8.58 34.36 -21.04
N LEU A 10 -7.34 34.69 -21.41
CA LEU A 10 -6.29 33.70 -21.58
C LEU A 10 -5.84 33.26 -20.18
N VAL A 11 -6.28 32.08 -19.74
CA VAL A 11 -5.72 31.45 -18.55
C VAL A 11 -4.37 30.84 -18.94
N LEU A 12 -3.30 31.59 -18.71
CA LEU A 12 -1.94 31.06 -18.69
C LEU A 12 -1.84 30.12 -17.49
N ALA A 13 -1.91 28.80 -17.74
CA ALA A 13 -1.50 27.81 -16.76
C ALA A 13 0.01 27.98 -16.54
N ALA A 14 0.38 28.74 -15.52
CA ALA A 14 1.74 28.78 -15.02
C ALA A 14 2.12 27.36 -14.59
N GLY A 15 2.98 26.71 -15.37
CA GLY A 15 3.61 25.46 -14.95
C GLY A 15 4.37 25.74 -13.67
N ALA A 16 3.91 25.18 -12.54
CA ALA A 16 4.66 25.22 -11.30
C ALA A 16 6.06 24.64 -11.58
N ALA A 17 7.10 25.41 -11.26
CA ALA A 17 8.46 24.89 -11.27
C ALA A 17 8.53 23.64 -10.39
N PRO A 18 9.30 22.60 -10.76
CA PRO A 18 9.46 21.42 -9.91
C PRO A 18 9.99 21.87 -8.56
N GLN A 19 9.18 21.71 -7.52
CA GLN A 19 9.57 21.97 -6.16
C GLN A 19 10.73 21.03 -5.80
N GLU A 20 11.84 21.58 -5.31
CA GLU A 20 12.95 20.75 -4.85
C GLU A 20 12.46 19.81 -3.74
N LEU A 21 12.75 18.52 -3.89
CA LEU A 21 12.46 17.49 -2.89
C LEU A 21 12.98 17.91 -1.53
N LYS A 22 12.17 17.79 -0.48
CA LYS A 22 12.69 17.96 0.88
C LYS A 22 13.53 16.74 1.24
N LYS A 23 14.84 16.92 1.29
CA LYS A 23 15.79 15.83 1.50
C LYS A 23 15.94 15.51 2.99
N TRP A 24 15.71 14.25 3.35
CA TRP A 24 16.20 13.71 4.60
C TRP A 24 17.72 13.86 4.72
N GLN A 25 18.22 14.09 5.93
CA GLN A 25 19.65 14.19 6.22
C GLN A 25 20.06 13.12 7.22
N LYS A 26 21.04 12.29 6.85
CA LYS A 26 21.57 11.25 7.73
C LYS A 26 22.02 11.83 9.07
N GLY A 27 21.57 11.20 10.16
CA GLY A 27 21.91 11.59 11.53
C GLY A 27 21.17 12.81 12.09
N LYS A 28 20.29 13.45 11.31
CA LYS A 28 19.37 14.46 11.81
C LYS A 28 17.96 13.92 11.67
N GLY A 29 17.35 13.46 12.78
CA GLY A 29 15.93 13.11 12.91
C GLY A 29 15.33 12.18 11.85
N TRP A 30 14.43 11.29 12.26
CA TRP A 30 13.50 10.68 11.30
C TRP A 30 12.46 11.74 10.93
N GLY A 31 12.07 11.92 9.66
CA GLY A 31 10.85 12.68 9.29
C GLY A 31 10.76 14.20 9.50
N TRP A 32 11.63 14.83 10.29
CA TRP A 32 11.57 16.25 10.68
C TRP A 32 11.46 17.26 9.52
N VAL A 33 11.80 16.85 8.29
CA VAL A 33 11.71 17.68 7.09
C VAL A 33 10.27 18.10 6.76
N TRP A 34 9.29 17.37 7.29
CA TRP A 34 7.85 17.65 7.15
C TRP A 34 7.23 18.30 8.40
N GLY A 35 8.00 18.41 9.49
CA GLY A 35 7.57 18.98 10.76
C GLY A 35 7.51 17.94 11.88
N PRO A 36 7.60 18.37 13.15
CA PRO A 36 7.76 17.48 14.31
C PRO A 36 6.51 16.69 14.71
N GLN A 37 5.40 16.89 13.99
CA GLN A 37 4.13 16.20 14.23
C GLN A 37 3.65 15.43 13.00
N ASP A 38 4.45 15.44 11.92
CA ASP A 38 4.15 14.73 10.70
C ASP A 38 4.10 13.22 10.91
N GLU A 39 3.18 12.56 10.20
CA GLU A 39 2.92 11.12 10.27
C GLU A 39 2.92 10.46 8.88
N ASP A 40 3.08 11.26 7.81
CA ASP A 40 2.87 10.81 6.43
C ASP A 40 4.20 10.57 5.69
N GLY A 41 5.31 11.11 6.20
CA GLY A 41 6.64 10.88 5.64
C GLY A 41 6.75 11.31 4.19
N SER A 42 7.36 10.45 3.37
CA SER A 42 7.56 10.74 1.94
C SER A 42 6.24 10.91 1.17
N LEU A 43 5.10 10.49 1.71
CA LEU A 43 3.79 10.69 1.08
C LEU A 43 3.39 12.17 1.02
N ASN A 44 4.00 13.04 1.84
CA ASN A 44 3.84 14.49 1.75
C ASN A 44 4.26 15.07 0.39
N GLU A 45 5.10 14.37 -0.38
CA GLU A 45 5.50 14.78 -1.73
C GLU A 45 4.37 14.55 -2.76
N LEU A 46 3.33 13.79 -2.41
CA LEU A 46 2.19 13.51 -3.28
C LEU A 46 1.22 14.70 -3.25
N THR A 47 1.43 15.63 -4.16
CA THR A 47 0.57 16.79 -4.40
C THR A 47 -0.51 16.50 -5.44
N ASP A 48 -1.57 17.31 -5.50
CA ASP A 48 -2.60 17.19 -6.53
C ASP A 48 -2.04 17.34 -7.96
N ALA A 49 -1.01 18.16 -8.13
CA ALA A 49 -0.29 18.28 -9.39
C ALA A 49 0.40 16.96 -9.78
N SER A 50 1.06 16.29 -8.82
CA SER A 50 1.69 14.99 -9.05
C SER A 50 0.67 13.87 -9.33
N ARG A 51 -0.46 13.85 -8.62
CA ARG A 51 -1.57 12.91 -8.86
C ARG A 51 -2.14 13.08 -10.27
N LEU A 52 -2.40 14.31 -10.69
CA LEU A 52 -2.89 14.62 -12.03
C LEU A 52 -1.88 14.23 -13.12
N ALA A 53 -0.59 14.45 -12.87
CA ALA A 53 0.46 14.02 -13.78
C ALA A 53 0.50 12.48 -13.92
N ALA A 54 0.36 11.75 -12.82
CA ALA A 54 0.32 10.29 -12.81
C ALA A 54 -0.90 9.74 -13.58
N LEU A 55 -2.09 10.32 -13.36
CA LEU A 55 -3.32 9.93 -14.08
C LEU A 55 -3.18 10.08 -15.60
N ARG A 56 -2.40 11.06 -16.06
CA ARG A 56 -2.15 11.31 -17.50
C ARG A 56 -1.19 10.32 -18.15
N ILE A 57 -0.55 9.42 -17.39
CA ILE A 57 0.37 8.42 -17.94
C ILE A 57 -0.38 7.29 -18.67
N ALA A 58 -1.59 6.96 -18.21
CA ALA A 58 -2.38 5.87 -18.79
C ALA A 58 -2.80 6.20 -20.24
N LYS A 59 -2.47 5.30 -21.18
CA LYS A 59 -2.80 5.46 -22.62
C LYS A 59 -3.77 4.40 -23.15
N THR A 60 -3.77 3.21 -22.55
CA THR A 60 -4.46 2.02 -23.09
C THR A 60 -5.58 1.50 -22.19
N GLY A 61 -5.68 2.01 -20.95
CA GLY A 61 -6.63 1.51 -19.96
C GLY A 61 -6.34 0.09 -19.47
N LYS A 62 -5.17 -0.48 -19.76
CA LYS A 62 -4.76 -1.78 -19.21
C LYS A 62 -4.57 -1.67 -17.69
N VAL A 63 -5.16 -2.61 -16.97
CA VAL A 63 -5.06 -2.72 -15.51
C VAL A 63 -4.45 -4.07 -15.17
N TYR A 64 -3.54 -4.06 -14.19
CA TYR A 64 -2.97 -5.26 -13.60
C TYR A 64 -3.29 -5.24 -12.11
N ASP A 65 -3.87 -6.33 -11.61
CA ASP A 65 -4.05 -6.53 -10.18
C ASP A 65 -2.72 -6.99 -9.58
N LEU A 66 -2.25 -6.28 -8.56
CA LEU A 66 -1.03 -6.59 -7.80
C LEU A 66 -1.36 -7.15 -6.40
N GLY A 67 -2.65 -7.30 -6.09
CA GLY A 67 -3.13 -7.95 -4.89
C GLY A 67 -2.98 -9.46 -4.97
N ILE A 68 -2.63 -10.08 -3.84
CA ILE A 68 -2.81 -11.51 -3.63
C ILE A 68 -3.99 -11.74 -2.71
N LEU A 69 -4.71 -12.83 -2.95
CA LEU A 69 -5.88 -13.18 -2.17
C LEU A 69 -5.45 -13.48 -0.71
N TYR A 70 -6.15 -12.85 0.22
CA TYR A 70 -6.10 -13.22 1.62
C TYR A 70 -6.88 -14.51 1.83
N ASP A 71 -6.20 -15.53 2.32
CA ASP A 71 -6.80 -16.79 2.71
C ASP A 71 -6.45 -17.11 4.17
N ARG A 72 -7.31 -17.89 4.83
CA ARG A 72 -7.03 -18.38 6.19
C ARG A 72 -5.74 -19.21 6.30
N THR A 73 -5.28 -19.78 5.18
CA THR A 73 -4.02 -20.52 5.07
C THR A 73 -2.94 -19.75 4.32
N SER A 74 -3.12 -18.43 4.08
CA SER A 74 -2.04 -17.60 3.54
C SER A 74 -0.78 -17.75 4.38
N TYR A 75 0.37 -17.74 3.71
CA TYR A 75 1.64 -17.72 4.41
C TYR A 75 1.68 -16.51 5.34
N LYS A 76 2.21 -16.74 6.54
CA LYS A 76 2.48 -15.70 7.53
C LYS A 76 3.84 -15.95 8.16
N TRP A 77 4.58 -14.88 8.42
CA TRP A 77 5.78 -14.97 9.23
C TRP A 77 5.40 -15.41 10.67
N PRO A 78 6.21 -16.26 11.36
CA PRO A 78 5.84 -16.82 12.66
C PRO A 78 5.44 -15.81 13.75
N GLY A 79 5.93 -14.57 13.71
CA GLY A 79 5.54 -13.55 14.69
C GLY A 79 4.22 -12.81 14.41
N HIS A 80 3.50 -13.15 13.33
CA HIS A 80 2.17 -12.61 13.06
C HIS A 80 1.06 -13.59 13.45
N SER A 81 -0.09 -13.06 13.85
CA SER A 81 -1.30 -13.85 14.11
C SER A 81 -1.87 -14.44 12.82
N PRO A 82 -2.55 -15.61 12.87
CA PRO A 82 -3.23 -16.14 11.69
C PRO A 82 -4.45 -15.29 11.32
N GLY A 83 -4.87 -15.38 10.07
CA GLY A 83 -6.19 -14.91 9.64
C GLY A 83 -7.26 -15.97 9.85
N GLU A 84 -8.47 -15.56 10.22
CA GLU A 84 -9.63 -16.45 10.31
C GLU A 84 -10.86 -15.86 9.65
N ILE A 85 -11.59 -16.72 8.94
CA ILE A 85 -12.86 -16.40 8.29
C ILE A 85 -13.92 -17.35 8.87
N MET A 86 -14.82 -16.79 9.67
CA MET A 86 -15.88 -17.54 10.34
C MET A 86 -17.23 -17.24 9.71
N SER A 87 -17.88 -18.23 9.12
CA SER A 87 -19.26 -18.08 8.66
C SER A 87 -20.18 -17.76 9.84
N PHE A 88 -20.99 -16.70 9.73
CA PHE A 88 -21.91 -16.28 10.78
C PHE A 88 -23.38 -16.43 10.38
N ARG A 89 -23.78 -15.86 9.24
CA ARG A 89 -25.12 -16.07 8.65
C ARG A 89 -24.94 -16.65 7.26
N THR A 90 -25.25 -17.93 7.08
CA THR A 90 -25.37 -18.53 5.75
C THR A 90 -26.83 -18.51 5.31
N PRO A 91 -27.15 -18.61 4.00
CA PRO A 91 -28.52 -18.69 3.54
C PRO A 91 -29.30 -19.82 4.21
N GLU A 92 -28.66 -20.96 4.44
CA GLU A 92 -29.30 -22.07 5.16
C GLU A 92 -29.37 -21.81 6.67
N GLY A 93 -28.32 -21.27 7.27
CA GLY A 93 -28.30 -20.94 8.69
C GLY A 93 -29.43 -19.97 9.06
N VAL A 94 -29.66 -18.91 8.28
CA VAL A 94 -30.74 -17.96 8.51
C VAL A 94 -32.12 -18.59 8.34
N LYS A 95 -32.33 -19.39 7.28
CA LYS A 95 -33.61 -20.07 7.04
C LYS A 95 -33.96 -21.04 8.16
N ARG A 96 -32.97 -21.82 8.60
CA ARG A 96 -33.14 -22.85 9.64
C ARG A 96 -33.31 -22.24 11.03
N GLN A 97 -32.55 -21.19 11.35
CA GLN A 97 -32.65 -20.50 12.63
C GLN A 97 -34.01 -19.84 12.80
N GLY A 98 -34.57 -19.29 11.71
CA GLY A 98 -35.92 -18.76 11.68
C GLY A 98 -36.14 -17.54 12.59
N ASP A 99 -35.07 -16.80 12.89
CA ASP A 99 -35.05 -15.67 13.82
C ASP A 99 -35.16 -14.31 13.13
N ILE A 100 -35.32 -14.29 11.79
CA ILE A 100 -35.43 -13.06 11.00
C ILE A 100 -36.78 -13.03 10.29
N PRO A 101 -37.73 -12.17 10.73
CA PRO A 101 -39.07 -12.08 10.15
C PRO A 101 -39.07 -11.90 8.63
N GLY A 102 -38.20 -11.02 8.10
CA GLY A 102 -38.12 -10.76 6.65
C GLY A 102 -37.60 -11.93 5.80
N VAL A 103 -37.10 -13.01 6.41
CA VAL A 103 -36.69 -14.23 5.69
C VAL A 103 -37.75 -15.32 5.77
N ILE A 104 -38.48 -15.38 6.89
CA ILE A 104 -39.47 -16.44 7.16
C ILE A 104 -40.91 -16.03 6.82
N GLN A 105 -41.21 -14.73 6.78
CA GLN A 105 -42.52 -14.18 6.45
C GLN A 105 -42.41 -13.35 5.18
N ASP A 106 -43.35 -13.54 4.26
CA ASP A 106 -43.50 -12.77 3.02
C ASP A 106 -42.23 -12.64 2.15
N ASN A 107 -41.34 -13.63 2.22
CA ASN A 107 -40.11 -13.71 1.44
C ASN A 107 -40.32 -14.39 0.08
N SER A 108 -41.21 -13.83 -0.75
CA SER A 108 -41.56 -14.39 -2.07
C SER A 108 -40.36 -14.47 -3.02
N SER A 109 -39.41 -13.55 -2.90
CA SER A 109 -38.14 -13.54 -3.64
C SER A 109 -37.13 -14.57 -3.15
N ARG A 110 -37.39 -15.23 -2.01
CA ARG A 110 -36.48 -16.19 -1.34
C ARG A 110 -35.11 -15.58 -1.04
N THR A 111 -35.08 -14.29 -0.74
CA THR A 111 -33.87 -13.54 -0.41
C THR A 111 -33.24 -14.12 0.85
N ALA A 112 -31.94 -14.35 0.79
CA ALA A 112 -31.07 -14.72 1.89
C ALA A 112 -29.65 -14.22 1.58
N TRP A 113 -28.75 -14.20 2.56
CA TRP A 113 -27.41 -13.64 2.40
C TRP A 113 -26.35 -14.48 3.11
N HIS A 114 -25.10 -14.17 2.77
CA HIS A 114 -23.93 -14.62 3.49
C HIS A 114 -23.40 -13.47 4.35
N SER A 115 -22.98 -13.76 5.57
CA SER A 115 -22.22 -12.88 6.44
C SER A 115 -21.19 -13.70 7.20
N CYS A 116 -19.98 -13.15 7.31
CA CYS A 116 -18.86 -13.74 8.03
C CYS A 116 -18.34 -12.75 9.07
N ALA A 117 -17.76 -13.29 10.14
CA ALA A 117 -16.81 -12.55 10.97
C ALA A 117 -15.39 -12.80 10.43
N LEU A 118 -14.59 -11.75 10.37
CA LEU A 118 -13.19 -11.83 9.95
C LEU A 118 -12.30 -11.41 11.11
N PHE A 119 -11.30 -12.23 11.40
CA PHE A 119 -10.12 -11.83 12.15
C PHE A 119 -8.98 -11.75 11.14
N MET A 120 -8.45 -10.56 10.91
CA MET A 120 -7.41 -10.33 9.92
C MET A 120 -6.14 -9.86 10.60
N ASN A 121 -5.02 -10.43 10.18
CA ASN A 121 -3.70 -9.86 10.43
C ASN A 121 -3.36 -8.86 9.30
N ASP A 122 -2.89 -7.68 9.69
CA ASP A 122 -2.51 -6.56 8.82
C ASP A 122 -1.16 -6.75 8.11
N ASN A 123 -0.40 -7.78 8.47
CA ASN A 123 0.88 -8.17 7.87
C ASN A 123 0.83 -9.50 7.11
N VAL A 124 -0.35 -9.87 6.58
CA VAL A 124 -0.54 -11.06 5.74
C VAL A 124 -1.16 -10.64 4.42
N ALA A 125 -0.69 -11.30 3.35
CA ALA A 125 -1.03 -11.00 1.95
C ALA A 125 -0.47 -9.65 1.48
N THR A 126 -1.08 -9.04 0.45
CA THR A 126 -0.65 -7.72 -0.04
C THR A 126 -1.00 -6.67 1.01
N GLN A 127 0.00 -5.92 1.48
CA GLN A 127 -0.13 -4.98 2.59
C GLN A 127 0.58 -3.65 2.32
N ILE A 128 0.28 -2.67 3.16
CA ILE A 128 1.04 -1.43 3.30
C ILE A 128 1.34 -1.27 4.79
N ASP A 129 2.61 -1.12 5.14
CA ASP A 129 3.02 -0.93 6.52
C ASP A 129 3.00 0.57 6.86
N GLY A 130 2.30 0.93 7.93
CA GLY A 130 2.35 2.27 8.49
C GLY A 130 3.75 2.62 9.01
N LEU A 131 4.07 3.90 9.10
CA LEU A 131 5.40 4.36 9.55
C LEU A 131 5.68 4.07 11.04
N GLY A 132 4.69 3.60 11.80
CA GLY A 132 4.84 3.06 13.14
C GLY A 132 5.00 1.54 13.24
N HIS A 133 5.04 0.81 12.12
CA HIS A 133 5.09 -0.67 12.12
C HIS A 133 6.39 -1.22 12.74
N ALA A 134 7.52 -0.61 12.41
CA ALA A 134 8.84 -1.02 12.89
C ALA A 134 9.41 0.05 13.84
N THR A 135 9.97 -0.41 14.95
CA THR A 135 10.61 0.44 15.96
C THR A 135 12.11 0.15 16.05
N GLU A 136 12.87 1.12 16.54
CA GLU A 136 14.31 1.01 16.81
C GLU A 136 14.67 1.67 18.14
N GLY A 137 15.84 1.30 18.68
CA GLY A 137 16.39 1.91 19.91
C GLY A 137 15.81 1.35 21.21
N GLU A 138 16.35 1.82 22.34
CA GLU A 138 15.93 1.37 23.68
C GLU A 138 14.55 1.90 24.11
N ASP A 139 14.07 2.95 23.45
CA ASP A 139 12.77 3.58 23.71
C ASP A 139 11.70 3.22 22.68
N ASP A 140 11.97 2.20 21.84
CA ASP A 140 11.08 1.69 20.80
C ASP A 140 10.51 2.83 19.94
N HIS A 141 11.37 3.71 19.46
CA HIS A 141 10.94 4.84 18.64
C HIS A 141 10.78 4.45 17.18
N TRP A 142 9.90 5.17 16.47
CA TRP A 142 9.71 5.02 15.02
C TRP A 142 9.81 6.37 14.32
N TYR A 143 9.17 6.47 13.15
CA TYR A 143 9.12 7.69 12.36
C TYR A 143 8.87 8.95 13.19
N ASN A 144 9.54 10.04 12.82
CA ASN A 144 9.52 11.32 13.53
C ASN A 144 9.97 11.30 15.00
N GLY A 145 10.56 10.20 15.47
CA GLY A 145 10.98 10.03 16.86
C GLY A 145 9.80 9.87 17.84
N PHE A 146 8.61 9.50 17.34
CA PHE A 146 7.52 9.06 18.20
C PHE A 146 7.96 7.80 18.94
N LYS A 147 7.64 7.74 20.23
CA LYS A 147 8.11 6.70 21.16
C LYS A 147 6.95 5.86 21.63
N GLU A 148 7.21 4.58 21.89
CA GLU A 148 6.20 3.62 22.36
C GLU A 148 5.55 4.07 23.67
N LYS A 149 6.36 4.56 24.62
CA LYS A 149 5.87 5.11 25.90
C LYS A 149 4.77 6.17 25.72
N ASP A 150 4.88 6.99 24.69
CA ASP A 150 4.01 8.15 24.50
C ASP A 150 2.84 7.85 23.56
N TRP A 151 3.08 7.02 22.54
CA TRP A 151 2.16 6.82 21.41
C TRP A 151 1.78 5.37 21.13
N GLY A 152 2.34 4.39 21.84
CA GLY A 152 1.92 2.99 21.81
C GLY A 152 0.50 2.77 22.35
N GLY A 153 -0.02 1.55 22.20
CA GLY A 153 -1.35 1.19 22.68
C GLY A 153 -1.79 -0.25 22.39
N ASN A 154 -2.73 -0.76 23.19
CA ASN A 154 -3.30 -2.10 23.05
C ASN A 154 -4.17 -2.31 21.78
N TRP A 155 -4.48 -1.22 21.07
CA TRP A 155 -5.35 -1.21 19.89
C TRP A 155 -4.64 -0.62 18.67
N GLY A 156 -3.32 -0.73 18.64
CA GLY A 156 -2.44 -0.13 17.64
C GLY A 156 -1.72 1.11 18.15
N SER A 157 -0.75 1.57 17.35
CA SER A 157 -0.09 2.86 17.58
C SER A 157 -1.09 4.00 17.41
N ARG A 158 -0.91 5.07 18.19
CA ARG A 158 -1.73 6.29 18.14
C ARG A 158 -1.11 7.38 17.26
N LYS A 159 0.03 7.07 16.64
CA LYS A 159 0.74 7.88 15.65
C LYS A 159 1.28 6.98 14.55
N CYS A 160 1.22 7.45 13.31
CA CYS A 160 1.76 6.77 12.14
C CYS A 160 1.14 5.38 11.88
N ASP A 161 -0.11 5.21 12.28
CA ASP A 161 -0.90 4.02 11.96
C ASP A 161 -1.36 4.05 10.49
N ALA A 162 -2.02 2.99 10.04
CA ALA A 162 -2.48 2.91 8.65
C ALA A 162 -3.57 3.96 8.30
N SER A 163 -4.25 4.55 9.29
CA SER A 163 -5.29 5.55 9.05
C SER A 163 -4.74 6.92 8.63
N THR A 164 -3.45 7.19 8.89
CA THR A 164 -2.79 8.42 8.43
C THR A 164 -2.37 8.35 6.97
N ILE A 165 -2.30 7.16 6.38
CA ILE A 165 -1.86 6.97 4.99
C ILE A 165 -2.84 7.65 4.04
N PRO A 166 -2.44 8.72 3.32
CA PRO A 166 -3.32 9.37 2.36
C PRO A 166 -3.56 8.48 1.13
N PRO A 167 -4.64 8.72 0.36
CA PRO A 167 -4.83 8.06 -0.92
C PRO A 167 -3.63 8.24 -1.86
N ILE A 168 -3.08 7.12 -2.32
CA ILE A 168 -1.87 7.07 -3.15
C ILE A 168 -2.29 6.97 -4.62
N ILE A 169 -2.08 8.05 -5.38
CA ILE A 169 -2.17 8.05 -6.83
C ILE A 169 -0.88 8.65 -7.36
N THR A 170 0.03 7.81 -7.83
CA THR A 170 1.32 8.26 -8.36
C THR A 170 1.82 7.31 -9.45
N ARG A 171 2.93 7.68 -10.07
CA ARG A 171 3.61 6.84 -11.04
C ARG A 171 4.25 5.65 -10.30
N GLY A 172 3.88 4.43 -10.69
CA GLY A 172 4.59 3.22 -10.32
C GLY A 172 5.76 2.93 -11.27
N VAL A 173 6.90 2.50 -10.72
CA VAL A 173 8.04 2.01 -11.50
C VAL A 173 8.40 0.62 -11.04
N LEU A 174 8.24 -0.37 -11.93
CA LEU A 174 8.69 -1.74 -11.69
C LEU A 174 10.18 -1.86 -12.02
N ILE A 175 10.99 -2.24 -11.04
CA ILE A 175 12.39 -2.64 -11.20
C ILE A 175 12.43 -4.17 -11.17
N ASP A 176 12.66 -4.78 -12.33
CA ASP A 176 12.71 -6.23 -12.50
C ASP A 176 14.11 -6.78 -12.25
N VAL A 177 14.48 -6.90 -10.98
CA VAL A 177 15.79 -7.40 -10.56
C VAL A 177 15.97 -8.87 -10.95
N ALA A 178 14.94 -9.69 -10.75
CA ALA A 178 14.97 -11.11 -11.14
C ALA A 178 15.16 -11.27 -12.66
N GLY A 179 14.36 -10.53 -13.45
CA GLY A 179 14.45 -10.54 -14.91
C GLY A 179 15.80 -10.04 -15.41
N TRP A 180 16.36 -8.98 -14.82
CA TRP A 180 17.70 -8.51 -15.14
C TRP A 180 18.80 -9.55 -14.84
N LYS A 181 18.67 -10.30 -13.74
CA LYS A 181 19.57 -11.42 -13.41
C LYS A 181 19.32 -12.68 -14.26
N GLY A 182 18.31 -12.68 -15.13
CA GLY A 182 17.98 -13.82 -15.98
C GLY A 182 17.36 -15.00 -15.22
N VAL A 183 16.71 -14.73 -14.08
CA VAL A 183 16.05 -15.74 -13.26
C VAL A 183 14.57 -15.42 -13.07
N ASP A 184 13.75 -16.44 -12.86
CA ASP A 184 12.33 -16.24 -12.55
C ASP A 184 12.13 -15.72 -11.12
N ALA A 185 12.99 -16.17 -10.19
CA ALA A 185 13.03 -15.75 -8.79
C ALA A 185 14.49 -15.69 -8.32
N LEU A 186 14.80 -14.68 -7.50
CA LEU A 186 16.11 -14.55 -6.88
C LEU A 186 16.33 -15.70 -5.88
N PRO A 187 17.57 -16.21 -5.74
CA PRO A 187 17.89 -17.21 -4.73
C PRO A 187 17.53 -16.72 -3.33
N SER A 188 17.24 -17.67 -2.43
CA SER A 188 17.07 -17.37 -1.01
C SER A 188 18.28 -16.60 -0.46
N PHE A 189 18.02 -15.63 0.41
CA PHE A 189 19.01 -14.72 1.00
C PHE A 189 19.79 -13.84 0.00
N TYR A 190 19.37 -13.75 -1.27
CA TYR A 190 19.96 -12.79 -2.19
C TYR A 190 19.72 -11.35 -1.71
N MET A 191 20.80 -10.64 -1.37
CA MET A 191 20.74 -9.24 -0.96
C MET A 191 20.70 -8.33 -2.19
N ILE A 192 19.58 -7.67 -2.42
CA ILE A 192 19.46 -6.66 -3.47
C ILE A 192 20.20 -5.41 -3.04
N THR A 193 21.24 -5.05 -3.80
CA THR A 193 22.06 -3.87 -3.52
C THR A 193 21.60 -2.66 -4.34
N PRO A 194 22.00 -1.42 -3.97
CA PRO A 194 21.79 -0.25 -4.82
C PRO A 194 22.32 -0.43 -6.25
N MET A 195 23.46 -1.13 -6.41
CA MET A 195 24.04 -1.43 -7.72
C MET A 195 23.15 -2.35 -8.56
N ASP A 196 22.47 -3.32 -7.95
CA ASP A 196 21.52 -4.18 -8.66
C ASP A 196 20.32 -3.37 -9.17
N LEU A 197 19.80 -2.45 -8.36
CA LEU A 197 18.70 -1.57 -8.73
C LEU A 197 19.09 -0.64 -9.89
N GLU A 198 20.25 -0.01 -9.81
CA GLU A 198 20.80 0.86 -10.86
C GLU A 198 21.03 0.10 -12.17
N ALA A 199 21.59 -1.11 -12.09
CA ALA A 199 21.85 -1.94 -13.26
C ALA A 199 20.55 -2.43 -13.93
N ALA A 200 19.55 -2.85 -13.14
CA ALA A 200 18.24 -3.23 -13.65
C ALA A 200 17.52 -2.04 -14.31
N LEU A 201 17.51 -0.86 -13.68
CA LEU A 201 16.95 0.37 -14.25
C LEU A 201 17.64 0.75 -15.57
N LYS A 202 18.97 0.68 -15.62
CA LYS A 202 19.76 0.95 -16.82
C LYS A 202 19.43 -0.03 -17.95
N ALA A 203 19.35 -1.33 -17.65
CA ALA A 203 18.97 -2.34 -18.63
C ALA A 203 17.54 -2.14 -19.16
N GLN A 204 16.62 -1.69 -18.30
CA GLN A 204 15.25 -1.33 -18.67
C GLN A 204 15.11 0.01 -19.41
N GLY A 205 16.16 0.84 -19.45
CA GLY A 205 16.08 2.22 -19.94
C GLY A 205 15.06 3.07 -19.17
N THR A 206 14.92 2.84 -17.86
CA THR A 206 13.94 3.51 -17.01
C THR A 206 14.61 4.39 -15.97
N GLU A 207 14.07 5.58 -15.75
CA GLU A 207 14.54 6.52 -14.72
C GLU A 207 13.50 6.69 -13.61
N LEU A 208 14.00 6.74 -12.37
CA LEU A 208 13.23 7.13 -11.20
C LEU A 208 13.07 8.64 -11.14
N LYS A 209 11.93 9.07 -10.60
CA LYS A 209 11.59 10.45 -10.35
C LYS A 209 11.10 10.62 -8.92
N PRO A 210 11.28 11.82 -8.35
CA PRO A 210 10.58 12.24 -7.15
C PRO A 210 9.10 11.83 -7.14
N GLY A 211 8.64 11.19 -6.06
CA GLY A 211 7.25 10.78 -5.88
C GLY A 211 6.85 9.44 -6.51
N ASP A 212 7.78 8.74 -7.18
CA ASP A 212 7.50 7.40 -7.68
C ASP A 212 7.26 6.41 -6.54
N VAL A 213 6.32 5.48 -6.75
CA VAL A 213 6.26 4.22 -6.01
C VAL A 213 7.12 3.20 -6.74
N VAL A 214 8.19 2.76 -6.10
CA VAL A 214 9.10 1.74 -6.64
C VAL A 214 8.60 0.37 -6.27
N LEU A 215 8.36 -0.47 -7.27
CA LEU A 215 8.00 -1.88 -7.13
C LEU A 215 9.22 -2.71 -7.50
N ILE A 216 9.69 -3.58 -6.61
CA ILE A 216 10.86 -4.42 -6.88
C ILE A 216 10.38 -5.85 -7.13
N ARG A 217 10.56 -6.35 -8.36
CA ARG A 217 10.26 -7.75 -8.67
C ARG A 217 11.46 -8.63 -8.32
N THR A 218 11.28 -9.39 -7.24
CA THR A 218 12.19 -10.44 -6.79
C THR A 218 11.86 -11.82 -7.36
N GLY A 219 10.60 -11.99 -7.82
CA GLY A 219 10.04 -13.27 -8.27
C GLY A 219 9.54 -14.18 -7.14
N THR A 220 9.80 -13.86 -5.87
CA THR A 220 9.45 -14.67 -4.69
C THR A 220 7.95 -14.93 -4.57
N LEU A 221 7.10 -14.01 -5.02
CA LEU A 221 5.64 -14.14 -4.97
C LEU A 221 5.11 -15.39 -5.68
N ARG A 222 5.89 -15.99 -6.59
CA ARG A 222 5.52 -17.26 -7.24
C ARG A 222 5.32 -18.43 -6.26
N HIS A 223 5.93 -18.34 -5.09
CA HIS A 223 5.81 -19.33 -4.01
C HIS A 223 4.61 -19.03 -3.09
N TRP A 224 3.88 -17.93 -3.34
CA TRP A 224 2.69 -17.60 -2.56
C TRP A 224 1.61 -18.67 -2.71
N GLY A 225 1.10 -19.16 -1.58
CA GLY A 225 0.11 -20.24 -1.54
C GLY A 225 0.70 -21.64 -1.43
N GLU A 226 2.02 -21.78 -1.50
CA GLU A 226 2.71 -22.99 -1.03
C GLU A 226 2.72 -22.98 0.52
N ALA A 227 2.22 -24.05 1.14
CA ALA A 227 2.10 -24.12 2.60
C ALA A 227 3.38 -24.70 3.25
N GLY A 228 3.99 -23.95 4.16
CA GLY A 228 4.93 -24.45 5.17
C GLY A 228 6.41 -24.46 4.78
N GLY A 229 7.22 -23.66 5.50
CA GLY A 229 8.68 -23.69 5.49
C GLY A 229 9.34 -22.63 4.61
N ASP A 230 10.61 -22.31 4.89
CA ASP A 230 11.47 -21.60 3.94
C ASP A 230 11.46 -22.39 2.63
N HIS A 231 10.90 -21.83 1.56
CA HIS A 231 10.91 -22.47 0.25
C HIS A 231 12.37 -22.63 -0.17
N ALA A 232 12.88 -23.86 -0.06
CA ALA A 232 14.21 -24.20 -0.54
C ALA A 232 14.22 -24.02 -2.07
N VAL A 233 15.22 -23.26 -2.52
CA VAL A 233 15.50 -22.92 -3.92
C VAL A 233 15.62 -24.16 -4.80
#